data_AF-A0A2V5Q8Y0-F1
#
_entry.id   AF-A0A2V5Q8Y0-F1
#
_cell.length_a   1.000
_cell.length_b   1.000
_cell.length_c   1.000
_cell.angle_alpha   90.00
_cell.angle_beta   90.00
_cell.angle_gamma   90.00
#
_symmetry.space_group_name_H-M   'P 1'
#
loop_
_entity.id
_entity.type
_entity.pdbx_description
1 polymer ?
#
loop_
_entity_poly.entity_id
_entity_poly.type
_entity_poly.pdbx_seq_one_letter_code
_entity_poly.pdbx_strand_id
1 'polypeptide(L)' 'MDNIIEARELQIERKYFYVELRENDRGKFLRIIEEAHGRRNSIIVPSTGVDEFTAAISEVLTNNGSAPL' A
#
# COMPACT_ATOMS: atom_id res chain seq x y z
N MET A 1 -18.41 -9.08 3.19
CA MET A 1 -17.86 -7.88 3.86
C MET A 1 -16.43 -8.22 4.22
N ASP A 2 -15.46 -7.42 3.80
CA ASP A 2 -14.05 -7.68 4.07
C ASP A 2 -13.69 -7.27 5.51
N ASN A 3 -12.92 -8.11 6.18
CA ASN A 3 -12.49 -7.91 7.56
C ASN A 3 -11.11 -7.27 7.58
N ILE A 4 -10.91 -6.27 8.45
CA ILE A 4 -9.59 -5.70 8.71
C ILE A 4 -8.86 -6.64 9.68
N ILE A 5 -7.69 -7.13 9.27
CA ILE A 5 -6.79 -7.92 10.12
C ILE A 5 -5.90 -6.98 10.93
N GLU A 6 -5.26 -6.02 10.25
CA GLU A 6 -4.40 -5.02 10.86
C GLU A 6 -4.42 -3.74 10.03
N ALA A 7 -4.29 -2.58 10.68
CA ALA A 7 -4.26 -1.30 10.00
C ALA A 7 -3.26 -0.33 10.64
N ARG A 8 -2.68 0.53 9.80
CA ARG A 8 -1.87 1.67 10.20
C ARG A 8 -2.30 2.91 9.42
N GLU A 9 -2.35 4.03 10.11
CA GLU A 9 -2.57 5.34 9.53
C GLU A 9 -1.30 6.16 9.67
N LEU A 10 -0.93 6.88 8.61
CA LEU A 10 0.20 7.80 8.61
C LEU A 10 -0.23 9.11 7.97
N GLN A 11 0.06 10.22 8.65
CA GLN A 11 -0.05 11.54 8.05
C GLN A 11 1.33 12.03 7.62
N ILE A 12 1.48 12.35 6.34
CA ILE A 12 2.71 12.91 5.77
C ILE A 12 2.33 14.21 5.08
N GLU A 13 2.82 15.33 5.60
CA GLU A 13 2.40 16.67 5.20
C GLU A 13 0.86 16.81 5.19
N ARG A 14 0.27 17.10 4.04
CA ARG A 14 -1.17 17.27 3.80
C ARG A 14 -1.88 16.00 3.32
N LYS A 15 -1.18 14.86 3.30
CA LYS A 15 -1.70 13.58 2.82
C LYS A 15 -1.90 12.62 4.00
N TYR A 16 -3.03 11.93 3.98
CA TYR A 16 -3.31 10.81 4.88
C TYR A 16 -3.16 9.50 4.12
N PHE A 17 -2.41 8.57 4.69
CA PHE A 17 -2.23 7.24 4.16
C PHE A 17 -2.82 6.21 5.12
N TYR A 18 -3.62 5.30 4.58
CA TYR A 18 -4.13 4.14 5.32
C TYR A 18 -3.56 2.88 4.68
N VAL A 19 -2.88 2.07 5.47
CA VAL A 19 -2.31 0.78 5.06
C VAL A 19 -3.02 -0.30 5.86
N GLU A 20 -3.83 -1.11 5.18
CA GLU A 20 -4.73 -2.06 5.80
C GLU A 20 -4.47 -3.47 5.23
N LEU A 21 -4.14 -4.44 6.08
CA LEU A 21 -4.20 -5.85 5.71
C LEU A 21 -5.64 -6.33 5.96
N ARG A 22 -6.30 -6.81 4.90
CA ARG A 22 -7.70 -7.24 4.95
C ARG A 22 -7.86 -8.66 4.41
N GLU A 23 -9.01 -9.27 4.72
CA GLU A 23 -9.38 -10.61 4.26
C GLU A 23 -10.85 -10.65 3.80
N ASN A 24 -11.09 -11.36 2.71
CA ASN A 24 -12.42 -11.69 2.23
C ASN A 24 -12.47 -13.15 1.77
N ASP A 25 -13.59 -13.59 1.19
CA ASP A 25 -13.78 -14.98 0.74
C ASP A 25 -12.78 -15.43 -0.34
N ARG A 26 -12.09 -14.50 -1.00
CA ARG A 26 -11.03 -14.78 -1.99
C ARG A 26 -9.62 -14.81 -1.39
N GLY A 27 -9.50 -14.51 -0.09
CA GLY A 27 -8.24 -14.50 0.66
C GLY A 27 -7.81 -13.12 1.13
N LYS A 28 -6.54 -13.04 1.53
CA LYS A 28 -5.93 -11.83 2.12
C LYS A 28 -5.40 -10.89 1.06
N PHE A 29 -5.45 -9.59 1.34
CA PHE A 29 -4.90 -8.55 0.48
C PHE A 29 -4.49 -7.33 1.30
N LEU A 30 -3.47 -6.63 0.82
CA LEU A 30 -3.09 -5.32 1.32
C LEU A 30 -3.88 -4.25 0.56
N ARG A 31 -4.50 -3.33 1.28
CA ARG A 31 -5.12 -2.14 0.72
C ARG A 31 -4.36 -0.91 1.19
N ILE A 32 -3.91 -0.10 0.23
CA ILE A 32 -3.29 1.19 0.52
C ILE A 32 -4.22 2.27 -0.01
N ILE A 33 -4.44 3.29 0.79
CA ILE A 33 -5.31 4.42 0.49
C ILE A 33 -4.51 5.70 0.69
N GLU A 34 -4.54 6.59 -0.30
CA GLU A 34 -4.07 7.97 -0.18
C GLU A 34 -5.28 8.89 -0.17
N GLU A 35 -5.32 9.81 0.79
CA GLU A 35 -6.30 10.88 0.84
C GLU A 35 -5.62 12.24 0.90
N ALA A 36 -5.97 13.13 -0.04
CA ALA A 36 -5.43 14.48 -0.12
C ALA A 36 -6.43 15.44 -0.78
N HIS A 37 -6.66 16.61 -0.19
CA HIS A 37 -7.56 17.65 -0.71
C HIS A 37 -8.96 17.11 -1.05
N GLY A 38 -9.49 16.22 -0.21
CA GLY A 38 -10.80 15.58 -0.43
C GLY A 38 -10.85 14.54 -1.56
N ARG A 39 -9.70 14.19 -2.17
CA ARG A 39 -9.59 13.09 -3.13
C ARG A 39 -9.02 11.86 -2.44
N ARG A 40 -9.61 10.70 -2.73
CA ARG A 40 -9.23 9.42 -2.17
C ARG A 40 -8.86 8.44 -3.28
N ASN A 41 -7.59 8.04 -3.33
CA ASN A 41 -7.06 7.02 -4.23
C ASN A 41 -6.80 5.74 -3.44
N SER A 42 -6.96 4.58 -4.07
CA SER A 42 -6.67 3.31 -3.41
C SER A 42 -6.12 2.28 -4.39
N ILE A 43 -5.17 1.49 -3.92
CA ILE A 43 -4.66 0.31 -4.60
C ILE A 43 -4.86 -0.92 -3.72
N ILE A 44 -4.94 -2.09 -4.36
CA ILE A 44 -5.06 -3.39 -3.71
C ILE A 44 -3.94 -4.29 -4.24
N VAL A 45 -3.19 -4.90 -3.33
CA VAL A 45 -2.14 -5.88 -3.63
C VAL A 45 -2.57 -7.22 -3.02
N PRO A 46 -2.79 -8.27 -3.83
CA PRO A 46 -3.06 -9.60 -3.30
C PRO A 46 -1.94 -10.06 -2.37
N SER A 47 -2.27 -10.75 -1.27
CA SER A 47 -1.28 -11.20 -0.28
C SER A 47 -0.14 -12.02 -0.90
N THR A 48 -0.41 -12.75 -1.98
CA THR A 48 0.59 -13.54 -2.71
C THR A 48 1.70 -12.71 -3.36
N GLY A 49 1.50 -11.40 -3.56
CA GLY A 49 2.47 -10.49 -4.18
C GLY A 49 2.97 -9.39 -3.25
N VAL A 50 2.62 -9.41 -1.96
CA VAL A 50 3.01 -8.34 -1.01
C VAL A 50 4.52 -8.30 -0.80
N ASP A 51 5.18 -9.45 -0.67
CA ASP A 51 6.63 -9.52 -0.46
C ASP A 51 7.38 -8.93 -1.66
N GLU A 52 7.01 -9.32 -2.89
CA GLU A 52 7.57 -8.77 -4.13
C GLU A 52 7.30 -7.26 -4.26
N PHE A 53 6.07 -6.83 -3.94
CA PHE A 53 5.70 -5.42 -3.97
C PHE A 53 6.54 -4.56 -3.01
N THR A 54 6.74 -5.03 -1.77
CA THR A 54 7.56 -4.33 -0.78
C THR A 54 9.04 -4.34 -1.14
N ALA A 55 9.56 -5.46 -1.66
CA ALA A 55 10.93 -5.56 -2.15
C ALA A 55 11.18 -4.57 -3.30
N ALA A 56 10.25 -4.45 -4.26
CA ALA A 56 10.35 -3.49 -5.35
C ALA A 56 10.37 -2.04 -4.85
N ILE A 57 9.57 -1.69 -3.84
CA ILE A 57 9.64 -0.37 -3.21
C ILE A 57 11.03 -0.15 -2.59
N SER A 58 11.53 -1.11 -1.82
CA SER A 58 12.86 -1.02 -1.19
C SER A 58 13.99 -0.88 -2.21
N GLU A 59 13.92 -1.62 -3.31
CA GLU A 59 14.89 -1.54 -4.41
C GLU A 59 14.90 -0.14 -5.05
N VAL A 60 13.72 0.40 -5.38
CA VAL A 60 13.61 1.76 -5.94
C VAL A 60 14.17 2.81 -4.98
N LEU A 61 13.91 2.68 -3.68
CA LEU A 61 14.44 3.59 -2.66
C LEU A 61 15.95 3.45 -2.43
N THR A 62 16.52 2.27 -2.68
CA THR A 62 17.96 2.02 -2.56
C THR A 62 18.72 2.50 -3.80
N ASN A 63 18.10 2.43 -4.97
CA ASN A 63 18.73 2.72 -6.27
C ASN A 63 18.85 4.22 -6.62
N ASN A 64 18.54 5.13 -5.68
CA ASN A 64 18.69 6.61 -5.71
C ASN A 64 19.36 7.24 -6.97
N GLY A 65 18.69 7.17 -8.13
CA GLY A 65 19.05 7.96 -9.32
C GLY A 65 19.69 7.25 -10.52
N SER A 66 19.79 5.92 -10.58
CA SER A 66 20.02 5.27 -11.88
C SER A 66 18.67 5.08 -12.57
N ALA A 67 18.35 5.96 -13.53
CA ALA A 67 17.18 5.81 -14.38
C ALA A 67 17.17 4.40 -15.00
N PRO A 68 16.00 3.75 -15.14
CA PRO A 68 15.93 2.52 -15.92
C PRO A 68 16.39 2.84 -17.35
N LEU A 69 17.32 2.04 -17.89
CA LEU A 69 17.73 2.08 -19.29
C LEU A 69 16.55 1.78 -20.23
#